data_AF-A0A3M3W3K7-F1
#
_entry.id   AF-A0A3M3W3K7-F1
#
_cell.length_a   1.000
_cell.length_b   1.000
_cell.length_c   1.000
_cell.angle_alpha   90.00
_cell.angle_beta   90.00
_cell.angle_gamma   90.00
#
_symmetry.space_group_name_H-M   'P 1'
#
loop_
_entity.id
_entity.type
_entity.pdbx_description
1 polymer ?
#
loop_
_entity_poly.entity_id
_entity_poly.type
_entity_poly.pdbx_seq_one_letter_code
_entity_poly.pdbx_strand_id
1 'polypeptide(L)'
;GAKATSADPDFVPVVEGVPVLGDGPDGSRKPVHVAADGIALSADGKTLYFSPLSSRHLYSVATELLNDSGVSEQQLAAAVEDLGEKGASDGLEADADGAVYAGDYEHNAIRKRLPSGNWQTVAHDPRMLWPDTLSIGPDGYLYFIVNQLHRQAGFNSGHDKRAKPYSLLRVKVDAAPAPTH
;
A
#
# COMPACT_ATOMS: atom_id res chain seq x y z
N GLY A 1 7.52 -9.26 15.66
CA GLY A 1 8.10 -8.78 14.40
C GLY A 1 8.70 -7.40 14.62
N ALA A 2 9.47 -6.90 13.66
CA ALA A 2 9.99 -5.53 13.70
C ALA A 2 8.84 -4.52 13.56
N LYS A 3 8.92 -3.38 14.27
CA LYS A 3 7.85 -2.36 14.28
C LYS A 3 7.42 -1.93 12.87
N ALA A 4 8.37 -1.68 11.98
CA ALA A 4 8.12 -1.24 10.60
C ALA A 4 7.36 -2.26 9.73
N THR A 5 7.34 -3.54 10.14
CA THR A 5 6.62 -4.62 9.44
C THR A 5 5.34 -5.04 10.17
N SER A 6 5.06 -4.46 11.34
CA SER A 6 3.90 -4.78 12.15
C SER A 6 2.80 -3.74 11.94
N ALA A 7 1.54 -4.18 12.12
CA ALA A 7 0.42 -3.24 12.18
C ALA A 7 0.64 -2.19 13.26
N ASP A 8 0.27 -0.95 12.98
CA ASP A 8 0.19 0.09 13.99
C ASP A 8 -0.98 -0.25 14.94
N PRO A 9 -0.73 -0.44 16.25
CA PRO A 9 -1.76 -0.86 17.20
C PRO A 9 -2.93 0.13 17.31
N ASP A 10 -2.69 1.41 17.01
CA ASP A 10 -3.69 2.47 17.09
C ASP A 10 -4.40 2.71 15.74
N PHE A 11 -4.01 1.96 14.69
CA PHE A 11 -4.61 2.11 13.37
C PHE A 11 -6.04 1.59 13.32
N VAL A 12 -6.95 2.49 12.95
CA VAL A 12 -8.33 2.18 12.61
C VAL A 12 -8.59 2.67 11.18
N PRO A 13 -8.75 1.74 10.21
CA PRO A 13 -9.06 2.13 8.82
C PRO A 13 -10.50 2.65 8.73
N VAL A 14 -10.70 3.76 8.03
CA VAL A 14 -12.03 4.33 7.76
C VAL A 14 -12.26 4.44 6.26
N VAL A 15 -13.23 3.70 5.75
CA VAL A 15 -13.57 3.69 4.32
C VAL A 15 -15.05 4.02 4.17
N GLU A 16 -15.38 4.90 3.23
CA GLU A 16 -16.75 5.45 3.07
C GLU A 16 -17.28 6.11 4.37
N GLY A 17 -16.39 6.65 5.21
CA GLY A 17 -16.75 7.24 6.50
C GLY A 17 -17.07 6.23 7.61
N VAL A 18 -16.85 4.93 7.37
CA VAL A 18 -17.15 3.86 8.32
C VAL A 18 -15.87 3.11 8.71
N PRO A 19 -15.61 2.86 10.01
CA PRO A 19 -14.51 2.00 10.43
C PRO A 19 -14.62 0.59 9.85
N VAL A 20 -13.53 0.07 9.28
CA VAL A 20 -13.47 -1.29 8.76
C VAL A 20 -13.10 -2.24 9.91
N LEU A 21 -14.09 -3.00 10.37
CA LEU A 21 -13.95 -3.90 11.51
C LEU A 21 -14.13 -5.36 11.08
N GLY A 22 -13.28 -6.24 11.57
CA GLY A 22 -13.43 -7.69 11.45
C GLY A 22 -14.22 -8.28 12.63
N ASP A 23 -14.89 -9.39 12.39
CA ASP A 23 -15.57 -10.15 13.44
C ASP A 23 -14.56 -11.02 14.21
N GLY A 24 -14.55 -10.88 15.53
CA GLY A 24 -13.75 -11.70 16.44
C GLY A 24 -14.45 -13.00 16.83
N PRO A 25 -13.70 -14.01 17.33
CA PRO A 25 -14.26 -15.30 17.73
C PRO A 25 -15.23 -15.21 18.92
N ASP A 26 -15.16 -14.13 19.69
CA ASP A 26 -16.04 -13.81 20.82
C ASP A 26 -17.29 -13.00 20.42
N GLY A 27 -17.49 -12.76 19.11
CA GLY A 27 -18.56 -11.91 18.59
C GLY A 27 -18.30 -10.41 18.73
N SER A 28 -17.13 -10.00 19.25
CA SER A 28 -16.72 -8.59 19.23
C SER A 28 -16.31 -8.18 17.81
N ARG A 29 -16.39 -6.88 17.50
CA ARG A 29 -15.87 -6.33 16.24
C ARG A 29 -14.70 -5.41 16.53
N LYS A 30 -13.57 -5.62 15.86
CA LYS A 30 -12.32 -4.88 16.11
C LYS A 30 -11.69 -4.41 14.80
N PRO A 31 -10.89 -3.33 14.82
CA PRO A 31 -10.09 -2.94 13.67
C PRO A 31 -9.24 -4.10 13.19
N VAL A 32 -9.12 -4.22 11.88
CA VAL A 32 -8.33 -5.26 11.23
C VAL A 32 -6.86 -4.82 11.23
N HIS A 33 -5.99 -5.68 11.75
CA HIS A 33 -4.55 -5.45 11.82
C HIS A 33 -3.83 -6.44 10.90
N VAL A 34 -3.42 -5.95 9.73
CA VAL A 34 -2.59 -6.65 8.76
C VAL A 34 -1.20 -6.03 8.80
N ALA A 35 -0.20 -6.92 8.86
CA ALA A 35 1.22 -6.58 8.90
C ALA A 35 1.71 -6.08 7.52
N ALA A 36 3.01 -6.17 7.26
CA ALA A 36 3.62 -5.86 5.97
C ALA A 36 2.84 -6.48 4.79
N ASP A 37 2.53 -5.64 3.79
CA ASP A 37 1.76 -6.01 2.60
C ASP A 37 2.37 -5.32 1.37
N GLY A 38 2.06 -4.02 1.19
CA GLY A 38 2.58 -3.22 0.09
C GLY A 38 4.10 -3.19 0.06
N ILE A 39 4.65 -3.47 -1.12
CA ILE A 39 6.08 -3.50 -1.41
C ILE A 39 6.35 -2.95 -2.82
N ALA A 40 7.44 -2.21 -2.99
CA ALA A 40 7.90 -1.74 -4.29
C ALA A 40 9.43 -1.64 -4.30
N LEU A 41 10.05 -1.82 -5.45
CA LEU A 41 11.50 -1.76 -5.61
C LEU A 41 11.87 -0.50 -6.39
N SER A 42 12.88 0.25 -5.95
CA SER A 42 13.40 1.38 -6.74
C SER A 42 13.87 0.94 -8.13
N ALA A 43 13.85 1.86 -9.09
CA ALA A 43 14.24 1.58 -10.47
C ALA A 43 15.66 0.99 -10.62
N ASP A 44 16.58 1.32 -9.71
CA ASP A 44 17.94 0.78 -9.68
C ASP A 44 18.08 -0.52 -8.85
N GLY A 45 17.00 -1.01 -8.27
CA GLY A 45 16.97 -2.22 -7.44
C GLY A 45 17.57 -2.05 -6.04
N LYS A 46 18.02 -0.86 -5.65
CA LYS A 46 18.81 -0.64 -4.43
C LYS A 46 17.99 -0.36 -3.18
N THR A 47 16.74 0.06 -3.33
CA THR A 47 15.86 0.43 -2.22
C THR A 47 14.57 -0.36 -2.29
N LEU A 48 14.29 -1.09 -1.22
CA LEU A 48 12.98 -1.68 -1.00
C LEU A 48 12.10 -0.68 -0.26
N TYR A 49 10.98 -0.30 -0.87
CA TYR A 49 9.89 0.40 -0.20
C TYR A 49 8.88 -0.62 0.31
N PHE A 50 8.39 -0.45 1.53
CA PHE A 50 7.39 -1.35 2.09
C PHE A 50 6.50 -0.66 3.11
N SER A 51 5.34 -1.24 3.36
CA SER A 51 4.41 -0.76 4.39
C SER A 51 3.53 -1.86 4.95
N PRO A 52 3.21 -1.83 6.25
CA PRO A 52 2.07 -2.54 6.78
C PRO A 52 0.76 -2.02 6.17
N LEU A 53 -0.19 -2.91 5.85
CA LEU A 53 -1.51 -2.51 5.36
C LEU A 53 -2.28 -1.73 6.44
N SER A 54 -2.09 -2.11 7.70
CA SER A 54 -2.63 -1.40 8.87
C SER A 54 -1.65 -0.36 9.40
N SER A 55 -1.25 0.57 8.53
CA SER A 55 -0.46 1.76 8.84
C SER A 55 -0.61 2.81 7.74
N ARG A 56 -0.40 4.08 8.09
CA ARG A 56 -0.33 5.18 7.11
C ARG A 56 1.10 5.49 6.67
N HIS A 57 2.10 4.83 7.24
CA HIS A 57 3.51 5.14 6.99
C HIS A 57 4.09 4.31 5.84
N LEU A 58 5.05 4.91 5.13
CA LEU A 58 5.93 4.24 4.19
C LEU A 58 7.30 4.04 4.83
N TYR A 59 7.88 2.86 4.66
CA TYR A 59 9.24 2.55 5.09
C TYR A 59 10.14 2.24 3.90
N SER A 60 11.44 2.38 4.10
CA SER A 60 12.43 1.89 3.14
C SER A 60 13.65 1.27 3.81
N VAL A 61 14.31 0.38 3.07
CA VAL A 61 15.60 -0.20 3.46
C VAL A 61 16.43 -0.51 2.20
N ALA A 62 17.75 -0.43 2.32
CA ALA A 62 18.65 -0.81 1.23
C ALA A 62 18.59 -2.32 0.99
N THR A 63 18.46 -2.75 -0.28
CA THR A 63 18.36 -4.17 -0.64
C THR A 63 19.66 -4.92 -0.43
N GLU A 64 20.81 -4.24 -0.47
CA GLU A 64 22.11 -4.85 -0.14
C GLU A 64 22.12 -5.43 1.29
N LEU A 65 21.47 -4.74 2.24
CA LEU A 65 21.38 -5.19 3.63
C LEU A 65 20.46 -6.41 3.78
N LEU A 66 19.43 -6.52 2.94
CA LEU A 66 18.53 -7.69 2.90
C LEU A 66 19.21 -8.92 2.30
N ASN A 67 20.19 -8.73 1.42
CA ASN A 67 20.89 -9.79 0.71
C ASN A 67 22.20 -10.23 1.41
N ASP A 68 22.65 -9.48 2.42
CA ASP A 68 23.87 -9.80 3.15
C ASP A 68 23.56 -10.63 4.41
N SER A 69 23.88 -11.93 4.35
CA SER A 69 23.76 -12.86 5.49
C SER A 69 24.61 -12.51 6.71
N GLY A 70 25.57 -11.59 6.59
CA GLY A 70 26.37 -11.06 7.69
C GLY A 70 25.67 -9.93 8.46
N VAL A 71 24.61 -9.34 7.93
CA VAL A 71 23.82 -8.30 8.61
C VAL A 71 22.92 -8.93 9.65
N SER A 72 23.05 -8.50 10.91
CA SER A 72 22.15 -8.91 11.98
C SER A 72 20.77 -8.25 11.88
N GLU A 73 19.75 -8.89 12.44
CA GLU A 73 18.40 -8.32 12.56
C GLU A 73 18.38 -6.94 13.21
N GLN A 74 19.26 -6.70 14.18
CA GLN A 74 19.37 -5.39 14.85
C GLN A 74 19.94 -4.32 13.93
N GLN A 75 20.95 -4.66 13.12
CA GLN A 75 21.50 -3.75 12.12
C GLN A 75 20.48 -3.47 11.03
N LEU A 76 19.78 -4.50 10.55
CA LEU A 76 18.75 -4.36 9.53
C LEU A 76 17.60 -3.47 10.02
N ALA A 77 17.09 -3.72 11.24
CA ALA A 77 16.03 -2.91 11.83
C ALA A 77 16.45 -1.45 12.05
N ALA A 78 17.71 -1.20 12.40
CA ALA A 78 18.25 0.15 12.56
C ALA A 78 18.45 0.88 11.23
N ALA A 79 18.58 0.15 10.11
CA ALA A 79 18.72 0.71 8.78
C ALA A 79 17.39 1.02 8.09
N VAL A 80 16.26 0.63 8.70
CA VAL A 80 14.93 0.99 8.16
C VAL A 80 14.67 2.48 8.39
N GLU A 81 14.34 3.17 7.31
CA GLU A 81 13.92 4.57 7.34
C GLU A 81 12.39 4.67 7.32
N ASP A 82 11.84 5.51 8.20
CA ASP A 82 10.43 5.93 8.15
C ASP A 82 10.32 7.16 7.25
N LEU A 83 9.68 6.99 6.09
CA LEU A 83 9.51 8.03 5.07
C LEU A 83 8.26 8.88 5.29
N GLY A 84 7.57 8.70 6.42
CA GLY A 84 6.38 9.44 6.81
C GLY A 84 5.09 8.94 6.18
N GLU A 85 4.04 9.75 6.30
CA GLU A 85 2.69 9.35 5.89
C GLU A 85 2.52 9.29 4.36
N LYS A 86 2.07 8.12 3.88
CA LYS A 86 1.64 7.85 2.51
C LYS A 86 0.12 7.77 2.35
N GLY A 87 -0.63 7.61 3.45
CA GLY A 87 -2.05 7.21 3.43
C GLY A 87 -2.22 5.71 3.68
N ALA A 88 -3.45 5.23 3.81
CA ALA A 88 -3.68 3.80 4.03
C ALA A 88 -3.73 3.07 2.69
N SER A 89 -2.81 2.12 2.50
CA SER A 89 -2.56 1.51 1.19
C SER A 89 -2.48 0.01 1.33
N ASP A 90 -2.94 -0.68 0.30
CA ASP A 90 -2.77 -2.11 0.13
C ASP A 90 -1.44 -2.33 -0.63
N GLY A 91 -1.46 -2.26 -1.97
CA GLY A 91 -0.28 -2.32 -2.81
C GLY A 91 0.51 -1.00 -2.96
N LEU A 92 1.75 -1.17 -3.40
CA LEU A 92 2.68 -0.12 -3.83
C LEU A 92 3.19 -0.44 -5.24
N GLU A 93 3.71 0.57 -5.94
CA GLU A 93 4.42 0.42 -7.23
C GLU A 93 5.49 1.52 -7.36
N ALA A 94 6.54 1.31 -8.15
CA ALA A 94 7.56 2.30 -8.45
C ALA A 94 7.75 2.47 -9.97
N ASP A 95 8.06 3.69 -10.40
CA ASP A 95 8.39 3.97 -11.81
C ASP A 95 9.89 4.07 -12.07
N ALA A 96 10.26 4.07 -13.35
CA ALA A 96 11.63 4.23 -13.82
C ALA A 96 12.25 5.60 -13.46
N ASP A 97 11.42 6.60 -13.15
CA ASP A 97 11.87 7.96 -12.81
C ASP A 97 12.11 8.14 -11.29
N GLY A 98 11.90 7.07 -10.50
CA GLY A 98 12.15 7.03 -9.06
C GLY A 98 10.98 7.51 -8.21
N ALA A 99 9.77 7.60 -8.76
CA ALA A 99 8.57 7.86 -7.97
C ALA A 99 7.98 6.56 -7.41
N VAL A 100 7.29 6.68 -6.27
CA VAL A 100 6.56 5.57 -5.64
C VAL A 100 5.07 5.91 -5.64
N TYR A 101 4.23 4.95 -6.00
CA TYR A 101 2.79 5.05 -6.05
C TYR A 101 2.18 4.20 -4.94
N ALA A 102 1.11 4.72 -4.36
CA ALA A 102 0.37 4.05 -3.30
C ALA A 102 -1.12 4.24 -3.52
N GLY A 103 -1.91 3.20 -3.26
CA GLY A 103 -3.34 3.37 -3.02
C GLY A 103 -3.59 4.23 -1.78
N ASP A 104 -4.73 4.90 -1.73
CA ASP A 104 -5.24 5.55 -0.53
C ASP A 104 -6.71 5.17 -0.39
N TYR A 105 -6.95 3.99 0.19
CA TYR A 105 -8.28 3.36 0.21
C TYR A 105 -9.25 4.09 1.15
N GLU A 106 -8.75 4.87 2.12
CA GLU A 106 -9.59 5.72 2.97
C GLU A 106 -10.16 6.91 2.20
N HIS A 107 -9.43 7.37 1.18
CA HIS A 107 -9.76 8.56 0.40
C HIS A 107 -10.11 8.30 -1.06
N ASN A 108 -10.29 7.04 -1.48
CA ASN A 108 -10.59 6.65 -2.88
C ASN A 108 -9.60 7.25 -3.90
N ALA A 109 -8.31 7.22 -3.57
CA ALA A 109 -7.28 7.92 -4.35
C ALA A 109 -6.06 7.05 -4.66
N ILE A 110 -5.27 7.51 -5.62
CA ILE A 110 -3.89 7.06 -5.85
C ILE A 110 -2.98 8.25 -5.58
N ARG A 111 -1.93 8.02 -4.79
CA ARG A 111 -0.92 9.01 -4.45
C ARG A 111 0.42 8.66 -5.10
N LYS A 112 1.17 9.68 -5.51
CA LYS A 112 2.52 9.60 -6.08
C LYS A 112 3.49 10.35 -5.17
N ARG A 113 4.50 9.66 -4.64
CA ARG A 113 5.66 10.24 -3.98
C ARG A 113 6.72 10.53 -5.03
N LEU A 114 7.05 11.80 -5.21
CA LEU A 114 8.15 12.21 -6.08
C LEU A 114 9.50 11.76 -5.51
N PRO A 115 10.57 11.67 -6.32
CA PRO A 115 11.93 11.40 -5.83
C PRO A 115 12.38 12.38 -4.73
N SER A 116 11.84 13.62 -4.75
CA SER A 116 12.07 14.63 -3.71
C SER A 116 11.43 14.31 -2.35
N GLY A 117 10.60 13.27 -2.28
CA GLY A 117 9.83 12.87 -1.10
C GLY A 117 8.45 13.48 -0.96
N ASN A 118 8.07 14.42 -1.85
CA ASN A 118 6.77 15.07 -1.79
C ASN A 118 5.66 14.18 -2.34
N TRP A 119 4.53 14.14 -1.66
CA TRP A 119 3.34 13.41 -2.11
C TRP A 119 2.35 14.29 -2.85
N GLN A 120 1.76 13.76 -3.91
CA GLN A 120 0.65 14.37 -4.64
C GLN A 120 -0.41 13.32 -5.01
N THR A 121 -1.67 13.73 -5.08
CA THR A 121 -2.76 12.87 -5.57
C THR A 121 -2.78 12.92 -7.09
N VAL A 122 -2.73 11.75 -7.74
CA VAL A 122 -2.74 11.64 -9.22
C VAL A 122 -4.05 11.11 -9.77
N ALA A 123 -4.85 10.44 -8.95
CA ALA A 123 -6.20 10.03 -9.27
C ALA A 123 -7.08 10.05 -8.02
N HIS A 124 -8.33 10.44 -8.18
CA HIS A 124 -9.38 10.36 -7.17
C HIS A 124 -10.72 10.22 -7.87
N ASP A 125 -11.52 9.23 -7.48
CA ASP A 125 -12.86 9.00 -8.01
C ASP A 125 -13.69 8.23 -6.97
N PRO A 126 -14.96 8.58 -6.69
CA PRO A 126 -15.79 7.85 -5.73
C PRO A 126 -15.97 6.36 -6.03
N ARG A 127 -15.69 5.91 -7.26
CA ARG A 127 -15.72 4.49 -7.65
C ARG A 127 -14.47 3.73 -7.25
N MET A 128 -13.38 4.41 -6.84
CA MET A 128 -12.09 3.82 -6.46
C MET A 128 -12.12 3.27 -5.03
N LEU A 129 -13.12 2.44 -4.77
CA LEU A 129 -13.36 1.79 -3.49
C LEU A 129 -12.35 0.67 -3.25
N TRP A 130 -11.28 1.02 -2.52
CA TRP A 130 -10.13 0.16 -2.24
C TRP A 130 -9.28 -0.17 -3.47
N PRO A 131 -8.43 0.79 -3.92
CA PRO A 131 -7.37 0.51 -4.90
C PRO A 131 -6.35 -0.43 -4.26
N ASP A 132 -6.27 -1.66 -4.77
CA ASP A 132 -5.51 -2.75 -4.14
C ASP A 132 -4.13 -2.87 -4.79
N THR A 133 -4.04 -3.54 -5.93
CA THR A 133 -2.75 -3.79 -6.60
C THR A 133 -2.54 -2.79 -7.73
N LEU A 134 -1.32 -2.28 -7.85
CA LEU A 134 -0.90 -1.29 -8.84
C LEU A 134 0.11 -1.91 -9.82
N SER A 135 0.13 -1.44 -11.07
CA SER A 135 1.18 -1.77 -12.02
C SER A 135 1.34 -0.71 -13.10
N ILE A 136 2.57 -0.34 -13.47
CA ILE A 136 2.82 0.61 -14.56
C ILE A 136 3.02 -0.14 -15.89
N GLY A 137 2.27 0.27 -16.90
CA GLY A 137 2.38 -0.24 -18.26
C GLY A 137 3.42 0.53 -19.09
N PRO A 138 3.97 -0.09 -20.15
CA PRO A 138 4.91 0.56 -21.07
C PRO A 138 4.25 1.69 -21.91
N ASP A 139 2.93 1.83 -21.85
CA ASP A 139 2.16 2.92 -22.46
C ASP A 139 2.08 4.19 -21.58
N GLY A 140 2.79 4.18 -20.44
CA GLY A 140 2.87 5.30 -19.50
C GLY A 140 1.59 5.51 -18.70
N TYR A 141 0.80 4.45 -18.52
CA TYR A 141 -0.35 4.40 -17.64
C TYR A 141 -0.04 3.59 -16.38
N LEU A 142 -0.52 4.06 -15.25
CA LEU A 142 -0.62 3.28 -14.02
C LEU A 142 -1.98 2.58 -14.02
N TYR A 143 -1.96 1.26 -14.00
CA TYR A 143 -3.11 0.38 -13.88
C TYR A 143 -3.30 0.00 -12.42
N PHE A 144 -4.55 -0.13 -11.99
CA PHE A 144 -4.84 -0.61 -10.64
C PHE A 144 -6.21 -1.29 -10.55
N ILE A 145 -6.30 -2.30 -9.71
CA ILE A 145 -7.57 -2.99 -9.44
C ILE A 145 -8.34 -2.30 -8.31
N VAL A 146 -9.67 -2.33 -8.40
CA VAL A 146 -10.58 -1.85 -7.36
C VAL A 146 -11.46 -3.01 -6.93
N ASN A 147 -11.19 -3.52 -5.73
CA ASN A 147 -11.72 -4.81 -5.26
C ASN A 147 -12.86 -4.67 -4.22
N GLN A 148 -13.09 -3.47 -3.68
CA GLN A 148 -14.04 -3.22 -2.59
C GLN A 148 -13.78 -4.12 -1.35
N LEU A 149 -12.53 -4.29 -0.92
CA LEU A 149 -12.13 -5.24 0.13
C LEU A 149 -12.96 -5.06 1.41
N HIS A 150 -13.15 -3.82 1.87
CA HIS A 150 -13.94 -3.48 3.06
C HIS A 150 -15.41 -3.91 2.99
N ARG A 151 -15.93 -4.24 1.80
CA ARG A 151 -17.30 -4.73 1.60
C ARG A 151 -17.42 -6.25 1.67
N GLN A 152 -16.33 -6.99 1.86
CA GLN A 152 -16.39 -8.44 2.04
C GLN A 152 -17.19 -8.84 3.28
N ALA A 153 -17.75 -10.06 3.26
CA ALA A 153 -18.54 -10.64 4.34
C ALA A 153 -17.83 -10.60 5.71
N GLY A 154 -16.52 -10.87 5.74
CA GLY A 154 -15.72 -10.85 6.97
C GLY A 154 -15.62 -9.48 7.65
N PHE A 155 -15.94 -8.40 6.92
CA PHE A 155 -15.99 -7.03 7.46
C PHE A 155 -17.43 -6.50 7.60
N ASN A 156 -18.43 -7.35 7.35
CA ASN A 156 -19.84 -6.95 7.24
C ASN A 156 -20.78 -7.99 7.85
N SER A 157 -20.37 -8.60 8.98
CA SER A 157 -21.21 -9.53 9.74
C SER A 157 -21.76 -10.67 8.87
N GLY A 158 -20.89 -11.26 8.06
CA GLY A 158 -21.21 -12.37 7.16
C GLY A 158 -21.88 -11.97 5.83
N HIS A 159 -22.18 -10.69 5.60
CA HIS A 159 -22.86 -10.24 4.38
C HIS A 159 -21.88 -9.63 3.37
N ASP A 160 -21.70 -10.27 2.22
CA ASP A 160 -20.91 -9.69 1.13
C ASP A 160 -21.67 -8.54 0.45
N LYS A 161 -21.12 -7.33 0.51
CA LYS A 161 -21.70 -6.11 -0.05
C LYS A 161 -20.96 -5.64 -1.32
N ARG A 162 -20.02 -6.42 -1.85
CA ARG A 162 -19.28 -6.05 -3.05
C ARG A 162 -20.21 -6.05 -4.27
N ALA A 163 -20.12 -5.00 -5.07
CA ALA A 163 -20.82 -4.94 -6.36
C ALA A 163 -19.90 -5.47 -7.46
N LYS A 164 -20.37 -6.47 -8.21
CA LYS A 164 -19.67 -7.04 -9.36
C LYS A 164 -20.21 -6.43 -10.67
N PRO A 165 -19.40 -6.31 -11.73
CA PRO A 165 -18.00 -6.72 -11.82
C PRO A 165 -17.05 -5.81 -11.03
N TYR A 166 -15.88 -6.34 -10.64
CA TYR A 166 -14.77 -5.52 -10.14
C TYR A 166 -14.20 -4.66 -11.27
N SER A 167 -13.45 -3.62 -10.92
CA SER A 167 -12.89 -2.69 -11.90
C SER A 167 -11.37 -2.82 -12.00
N LEU A 168 -10.87 -2.79 -13.22
CA LEU A 168 -9.48 -2.42 -13.55
C LEU A 168 -9.53 -1.01 -14.11
N LEU A 169 -8.87 -0.07 -13.45
CA LEU A 169 -8.82 1.32 -13.86
C LEU A 169 -7.38 1.69 -14.25
N ARG A 170 -7.22 2.80 -14.96
CA ARG A 170 -5.91 3.35 -15.28
C ARG A 170 -5.91 4.87 -15.25
N VAL A 171 -4.76 5.44 -14.93
CA VAL A 171 -4.49 6.88 -15.00
C VAL A 171 -3.18 7.13 -15.74
N LYS A 172 -3.11 8.15 -16.59
CA LYS A 172 -1.87 8.51 -17.28
C LYS A 172 -0.90 9.10 -16.24
N VAL A 173 0.31 8.55 -16.17
CA VAL A 173 1.37 9.04 -15.27
C VAL A 173 2.65 9.43 -16.01
N ASP A 174 2.69 9.17 -17.33
CA ASP A 174 3.79 9.52 -18.24
C ASP A 174 5.16 9.00 -17.80
N ALA A 175 5.18 7.86 -17.10
CA ALA A 175 6.37 7.19 -16.63
C ALA A 175 6.40 5.72 -17.10
N ALA A 176 7.59 5.18 -17.30
CA ALA A 176 7.80 3.77 -17.62
C ALA A 176 7.83 2.89 -16.35
N PRO A 177 7.54 1.59 -16.44
CA PRO A 177 7.74 0.69 -15.31
C PRO A 177 9.21 0.66 -14.87
N ALA A 178 9.46 0.46 -13.58
CA ALA A 178 10.80 0.16 -13.09
C ALA A 178 11.41 -1.03 -13.86
N PRO A 179 12.68 -0.95 -14.30
CA PRO A 179 13.28 -2.02 -15.10
C PRO A 179 13.45 -3.30 -14.28
N THR A 180 13.13 -4.43 -14.89
CA THR A 180 13.47 -5.75 -14.36
C THR A 180 14.86 -6.14 -14.89
N HIS A 181 15.88 -6.14 -14.02
CA HIS A 181 17.24 -6.53 -14.34
C HIS A 181 17.48 -8.03 -14.16
#